data_AF-A0A1Y3ECJ6-F1
#
_entry.id   AF-A0A1Y3ECJ6-F1
#
_cell.length_a   1.000
_cell.length_b   1.000
_cell.length_c   1.000
_cell.angle_alpha   90.00
_cell.angle_beta   90.00
_cell.angle_gamma   90.00
#
_symmetry.space_group_name_H-M   'P 1'
#
loop_
_entity.id
_entity.type
_entity.pdbx_description
1 polymer ?
#
loop_
_entity_poly.entity_id
_entity_poly.type
_entity_poly.pdbx_seq_one_letter_code
_entity_poly.pdbx_strand_id
1 'polypeptide(L)'
;MFALVGIPLSLLTIANFGTFLSEMIRWFNNYRWRIFQYIQSRRPFQRRWKSESHSQFVSGSTSPDDWNLNRTVKTKPPLRRRVLQILCFILIAYFGLIIGYCFFSSIIFNLFEQNWTLIHGIFFSFNTITTIGLGSVRLDSDTYIIFILIHNVIGLTLLTMCVNFAGVYLRMLFIKLHYFGRKIRDFRIAIDSMSAEMAEAVRVVIKLMKIKATKGVVTLEDIQQLLDSVRNIPVTPTKPYIPEDVAIIPYADDTYQLL
;
A
#
# COMPACT_ATOMS: atom_id res chain seq x y z
N MET A 1 43.51 -12.50 4.76
CA MET A 1 44.19 -11.25 4.36
C MET A 1 43.64 -10.66 3.06
N PHE A 2 43.56 -11.42 1.97
CA PHE A 2 43.03 -10.92 0.69
C PHE A 2 41.60 -10.36 0.75
N ALA A 3 40.67 -10.98 1.48
CA ALA A 3 39.31 -10.43 1.63
C ALA A 3 39.27 -9.12 2.44
N LEU A 4 40.17 -8.95 3.40
CA LEU A 4 40.21 -7.80 4.31
C LEU A 4 40.64 -6.52 3.58
N VAL A 5 41.56 -6.65 2.61
CA VAL A 5 41.99 -5.54 1.73
C VAL A 5 41.16 -5.50 0.45
N GLY A 6 40.74 -6.65 -0.06
CA GLY A 6 40.03 -6.78 -1.34
C GLY A 6 38.58 -6.31 -1.30
N ILE A 7 37.84 -6.49 -0.20
CA ILE A 7 36.45 -6.00 -0.07
C ILE A 7 36.42 -4.45 -0.05
N PRO A 8 37.24 -3.74 0.75
CA PRO A 8 37.31 -2.28 0.68
C PRO A 8 37.76 -1.76 -0.69
N LEU A 9 38.75 -2.41 -1.30
CA LEU A 9 39.27 -2.01 -2.61
C LEU A 9 38.23 -2.26 -3.72
N SER A 10 37.49 -3.37 -3.67
CA SER A 10 36.40 -3.64 -4.60
C SER A 10 35.23 -2.66 -4.40
N LEU A 11 34.92 -2.26 -3.16
CA LEU A 11 33.93 -1.22 -2.89
C LEU A 11 34.38 0.14 -3.45
N LEU A 12 35.67 0.47 -3.35
CA LEU A 12 36.23 1.70 -3.93
C LEU A 12 36.18 1.67 -5.47
N THR A 13 36.49 0.54 -6.11
CA THR A 13 36.37 0.41 -7.56
C THR A 13 34.92 0.40 -8.01
N ILE A 14 34.01 -0.25 -7.28
CA ILE A 14 32.56 -0.21 -7.54
C ILE A 14 32.02 1.22 -7.40
N ALA A 15 32.49 2.00 -6.42
CA ALA A 15 32.09 3.40 -6.26
C ALA A 15 32.48 4.24 -7.50
N ASN A 16 33.66 4.00 -8.06
CA ASN A 16 34.10 4.61 -9.32
C ASN A 16 33.34 4.05 -10.54
N PHE A 17 32.94 2.78 -10.55
CA PHE A 17 31.99 2.25 -11.52
C PHE A 17 30.59 2.87 -11.36
N GLY A 18 30.27 3.44 -10.21
CA GLY A 18 29.00 4.13 -9.94
C GLY A 18 28.78 5.35 -10.84
N THR A 19 29.82 6.09 -11.23
CA THR A 19 29.71 7.17 -12.23
C THR A 19 29.46 6.63 -13.63
N PHE A 20 30.10 5.52 -14.01
CA PHE A 20 29.82 4.82 -15.27
C PHE A 20 28.39 4.23 -15.29
N LEU A 21 27.96 3.66 -14.17
CA LEU A 21 26.60 3.20 -13.95
C LEU A 21 25.62 4.38 -14.06
N SER A 22 25.96 5.55 -13.51
CA SER A 22 25.13 6.76 -13.61
C SER A 22 24.94 7.22 -15.08
N GLU A 23 25.93 7.02 -15.93
CA GLU A 23 25.86 7.33 -17.36
C GLU A 23 25.06 6.29 -18.13
N MET A 24 25.27 5.00 -17.84
CA MET A 24 24.42 3.91 -18.37
C MET A 24 22.96 4.09 -17.95
N ILE A 25 22.72 4.45 -16.70
CA ILE A 25 21.40 4.73 -16.13
C ILE A 25 20.77 5.93 -16.82
N ARG A 26 21.53 7.01 -17.06
CA ARG A 26 21.05 8.19 -17.80
C ARG A 26 20.67 7.82 -19.23
N TRP A 27 21.48 7.01 -19.91
CA TRP A 27 21.19 6.49 -21.24
C TRP A 27 19.90 5.65 -21.26
N PHE A 28 19.75 4.74 -20.28
CA PHE A 28 18.56 3.90 -20.14
C PHE A 28 17.30 4.70 -19.75
N ASN A 29 17.44 5.73 -18.92
CA ASN A 29 16.34 6.65 -18.59
C ASN A 29 15.93 7.48 -19.80
N ASN A 30 16.87 7.93 -20.62
CA ASN A 30 16.57 8.58 -21.89
C ASN A 30 15.88 7.62 -22.87
N TYR A 31 16.29 6.35 -22.89
CA TYR A 31 15.62 5.31 -23.69
C TYR A 31 14.18 5.08 -23.22
N ARG A 32 13.95 5.01 -21.90
CA ARG A 32 12.59 4.98 -21.31
C ARG A 32 11.77 6.22 -21.68
N TRP A 33 12.36 7.42 -21.63
CA TRP A 33 11.68 8.66 -22.02
C TRP A 33 11.28 8.65 -23.50
N ARG A 34 12.14 8.13 -24.38
CA ARG A 34 11.83 7.95 -25.82
C ARG A 34 10.71 6.93 -26.07
N ILE A 35 10.74 5.78 -25.39
CA ILE A 35 9.64 4.79 -25.46
C ILE A 35 8.34 5.38 -24.91
N PHE A 36 8.40 6.12 -23.80
CA PHE A 36 7.25 6.78 -23.20
C PHE A 36 6.66 7.83 -24.14
N GLN A 37 7.49 8.62 -24.82
CA GLN A 37 7.05 9.56 -25.86
C GLN A 37 6.46 8.84 -27.08
N TYR A 38 7.04 7.72 -27.51
CA TYR A 38 6.51 6.92 -28.60
C TYR A 38 5.11 6.36 -28.27
N ILE A 39 4.91 5.89 -27.03
CA ILE A 39 3.62 5.39 -26.53
C ILE A 39 2.63 6.54 -26.29
N GLN A 40 3.08 7.68 -25.78
CA GLN A 40 2.23 8.85 -25.55
C GLN A 40 1.80 9.53 -26.85
N SER A 41 2.65 9.48 -27.90
CA SER A 41 2.33 9.97 -29.25
C SER A 41 1.22 9.15 -29.94
N ARG A 42 0.87 7.97 -29.41
CA ARG A 42 -0.28 7.15 -29.85
C ARG A 42 -1.57 7.42 -29.08
N ARG A 43 -1.59 8.38 -28.14
CA ARG A 43 -2.85 8.92 -27.61
C ARG A 43 -3.16 10.22 -28.36
N PRO A 44 -4.22 10.28 -29.18
CA PRO A 44 -4.63 11.55 -29.74
C PRO A 44 -4.95 12.48 -28.57
N PHE A 45 -4.24 13.58 -28.57
CA PHE A 45 -4.42 14.72 -27.71
C PHE A 45 -5.75 15.38 -28.05
N GLN A 46 -6.86 14.82 -27.61
CA GLN A 46 -8.11 15.57 -27.49
C GLN A 46 -7.99 16.48 -26.26
N ARG A 47 -7.25 17.58 -26.43
CA ARG A 47 -7.57 18.80 -25.68
C ARG A 47 -8.90 19.32 -26.22
N ARG A 48 -10.00 18.92 -25.58
CA ARG A 48 -11.27 19.64 -25.64
C ARG A 48 -11.75 19.90 -24.22
N TRP A 49 -10.93 20.61 -23.46
CA TRP A 49 -11.44 21.39 -22.33
C TRP A 49 -12.00 22.68 -22.91
N LYS A 50 -13.24 22.62 -23.40
CA LYS A 50 -14.03 23.82 -23.66
C LYS A 50 -14.29 24.42 -22.28
N SER A 51 -13.51 25.44 -21.94
CA SER A 51 -13.83 26.36 -20.85
C SER A 51 -15.10 27.07 -21.29
N GLU A 52 -16.22 26.67 -20.70
CA GLU A 52 -17.47 27.41 -20.76
C GLU A 52 -17.94 27.52 -19.32
N SER A 53 -17.17 28.28 -18.55
CA SER A 53 -17.58 28.82 -17.26
C SER A 53 -18.58 29.95 -17.53
N HIS A 54 -19.79 29.59 -17.97
CA HIS A 54 -20.92 30.50 -17.88
C HIS A 54 -21.39 30.46 -16.41
N SER A 55 -21.01 31.49 -15.66
CA SER A 55 -21.54 31.78 -14.35
C SER A 55 -23.02 32.14 -14.47
N GLN A 56 -23.89 31.14 -14.45
CA GLN A 56 -25.30 31.37 -14.15
C GLN A 56 -25.41 31.62 -12.64
N PHE A 57 -25.51 32.90 -12.30
CA PHE A 57 -26.01 33.39 -11.03
C PHE A 57 -27.44 32.85 -10.86
N VAL A 58 -27.60 31.84 -10.00
CA VAL A 58 -28.91 31.36 -9.57
C VAL A 58 -29.36 32.28 -8.44
N SER A 59 -30.18 33.29 -8.78
CA SER A 59 -31.00 33.98 -7.79
C SER A 59 -31.85 32.94 -7.07
N GLY A 60 -31.72 32.90 -5.74
CA GLY A 60 -32.45 31.96 -4.90
C GLY A 60 -33.95 32.20 -4.98
N SER A 61 -34.68 31.17 -5.42
CA SER A 61 -36.05 30.91 -5.02
C SER A 61 -36.09 29.48 -4.50
N THR A 62 -36.03 29.34 -3.18
CA THR A 62 -36.26 28.06 -2.48
C THR A 62 -37.72 27.66 -2.65
N SER A 63 -37.98 26.72 -3.57
CA SER A 63 -39.19 25.90 -3.56
C SER A 63 -38.94 24.68 -2.66
N PRO A 64 -39.84 24.32 -1.72
CA PRO A 64 -39.61 23.26 -0.73
C PRO A 64 -39.49 21.82 -1.26
N ASP A 65 -39.71 21.56 -2.56
CA ASP A 65 -39.97 20.21 -3.07
C ASP A 65 -38.75 19.49 -3.70
N ASP A 66 -37.55 20.08 -3.66
CA ASP A 66 -36.42 19.61 -4.49
C ASP A 66 -35.33 18.81 -3.74
N TRP A 67 -35.70 18.07 -2.69
CA TRP A 67 -34.77 17.16 -1.98
C TRP A 67 -34.62 15.81 -2.70
N ASN A 68 -34.32 15.79 -4.00
CA ASN A 68 -34.03 14.53 -4.69
C ASN A 68 -32.66 13.96 -4.27
N LEU A 69 -32.65 13.11 -3.24
CA LEU A 69 -31.49 12.37 -2.70
C LEU A 69 -30.96 11.26 -3.64
N ASN A 70 -31.27 11.33 -4.93
CA ASN A 70 -30.84 10.36 -5.95
C ASN A 70 -29.75 10.91 -6.88
N ARG A 71 -29.11 12.04 -6.52
CA ARG A 71 -27.93 12.53 -7.22
C ARG A 71 -26.75 11.59 -6.93
N THR A 72 -26.65 10.52 -7.71
CA THR A 72 -25.48 9.63 -7.75
C THR A 72 -24.28 10.45 -8.17
N VAL A 73 -23.56 11.00 -7.19
CA VAL A 73 -22.25 11.58 -7.40
C VAL A 73 -21.39 10.47 -8.00
N LYS A 74 -21.10 10.57 -9.31
CA LYS A 74 -20.11 9.72 -9.98
C LYS A 74 -18.77 9.96 -9.32
N THR A 75 -18.51 9.26 -8.22
CA THR A 75 -17.24 9.29 -7.51
C THR A 75 -16.21 8.68 -8.45
N LYS A 76 -15.43 9.54 -9.13
CA LYS A 76 -14.25 9.09 -9.87
C LYS A 76 -13.43 8.23 -8.89
N PRO A 77 -13.00 7.01 -9.27
CA PRO A 77 -12.25 6.16 -8.36
C PRO A 77 -11.06 6.97 -7.81
N PRO A 78 -10.73 6.86 -6.52
CA PRO A 78 -9.74 7.71 -5.90
C PRO A 78 -8.44 7.64 -6.70
N LEU A 79 -7.86 8.79 -7.03
CA LEU A 79 -6.65 8.95 -7.86
C LEU A 79 -5.55 7.93 -7.48
N ARG A 80 -5.46 7.61 -6.20
CA ARG A 80 -4.62 6.58 -5.58
C ARG A 80 -4.76 5.15 -6.15
N ARG A 81 -5.99 4.68 -6.46
CA ARG A 81 -6.21 3.34 -7.04
C ARG A 81 -5.63 3.24 -8.45
N ARG A 82 -5.76 4.31 -9.25
CA ARG A 82 -5.20 4.35 -10.61
C ARG A 82 -3.67 4.36 -10.59
N VAL A 83 -3.07 5.13 -9.68
CA VAL A 83 -1.61 5.16 -9.51
C VAL A 83 -1.08 3.78 -9.12
N LEU A 84 -1.73 3.08 -8.18
CA LEU A 84 -1.32 1.74 -7.77
C LEU A 84 -1.38 0.73 -8.92
N GLN A 85 -2.45 0.74 -9.73
CA GLN A 85 -2.59 -0.13 -10.89
C GLN A 85 -1.49 0.12 -11.93
N ILE A 86 -1.17 1.39 -12.20
CA ILE A 86 -0.09 1.77 -13.11
C ILE A 86 1.25 1.26 -12.57
N LEU A 87 1.52 1.41 -11.27
CA LEU A 87 2.75 0.90 -10.66
C LEU A 87 2.85 -0.62 -10.75
N CYS A 88 1.77 -1.36 -10.49
CA CYS A 88 1.77 -2.83 -10.63
C CYS A 88 2.05 -3.26 -12.07
N PHE A 89 1.44 -2.60 -13.06
CA PHE A 89 1.69 -2.89 -14.48
C PHE A 89 3.16 -2.67 -14.84
N ILE A 90 3.76 -1.57 -14.38
CA ILE A 90 5.18 -1.28 -14.59
C ILE A 90 6.06 -2.33 -13.91
N LEU A 91 5.73 -2.77 -12.69
CA LEU A 91 6.49 -3.78 -11.96
C LEU A 91 6.46 -5.13 -12.69
N ILE A 92 5.30 -5.55 -13.18
CA ILE A 92 5.15 -6.77 -13.99
C ILE A 92 5.98 -6.67 -15.28
N ALA A 93 5.96 -5.52 -15.96
CA ALA A 93 6.75 -5.30 -17.16
C ALA A 93 8.27 -5.41 -16.88
N TYR A 94 8.75 -4.85 -15.76
CA TYR A 94 10.15 -4.97 -15.35
C TYR A 94 10.53 -6.39 -14.97
N PHE A 95 9.66 -7.12 -14.29
CA PHE A 95 9.88 -8.53 -13.99
C PHE A 95 10.01 -9.35 -15.28
N GLY A 96 9.14 -9.09 -16.26
CA GLY A 96 9.25 -9.66 -17.60
C GLY A 96 10.55 -9.30 -18.30
N LEU A 97 11.06 -8.07 -18.13
CA LEU A 97 12.34 -7.64 -18.70
C LEU A 97 13.53 -8.38 -18.07
N ILE A 98 13.51 -8.64 -16.77
CA ILE A 98 14.54 -9.46 -16.09
C ILE A 98 14.51 -10.89 -16.61
N ILE A 99 13.33 -11.50 -16.70
CA ILE A 99 13.18 -12.86 -17.25
C ILE A 99 13.68 -12.91 -18.70
N GLY A 100 13.30 -11.93 -19.53
CA GLY A 100 13.76 -11.83 -20.91
C GLY A 100 15.27 -11.66 -21.01
N TYR A 101 15.88 -10.88 -20.13
CA TYR A 101 17.34 -10.73 -20.04
C TYR A 101 18.02 -12.05 -19.67
N CYS A 102 17.50 -12.79 -18.68
CA CYS A 102 18.02 -14.11 -18.32
C CYS A 102 17.88 -15.11 -19.48
N PHE A 103 16.78 -15.05 -20.23
CA PHE A 103 16.57 -15.91 -21.40
C PHE A 103 17.56 -15.60 -22.53
N PHE A 104 17.73 -14.31 -22.86
CA PHE A 104 18.69 -13.87 -23.85
C PHE A 104 20.13 -14.25 -23.47
N SER A 105 20.50 -14.05 -22.21
CA SER A 105 21.80 -14.43 -21.71
C SER A 105 22.02 -15.95 -21.70
N SER A 106 20.97 -16.72 -21.41
CA SER A 106 21.06 -18.18 -21.47
C SER A 106 21.41 -18.68 -22.86
N ILE A 107 20.80 -18.11 -23.91
CA ILE A 107 21.14 -18.42 -25.30
C ILE A 107 22.62 -18.14 -25.55
N ILE A 108 23.12 -16.98 -25.13
CA ILE A 108 24.54 -16.62 -25.27
C ILE A 108 25.45 -17.63 -24.54
N PHE A 109 25.14 -18.01 -23.31
CA PHE A 109 25.95 -18.97 -22.56
C PHE A 109 25.90 -20.39 -23.16
N ASN A 110 24.75 -20.82 -23.70
CA ASN A 110 24.64 -22.10 -24.41
C ASN A 110 25.48 -22.12 -25.71
N LEU A 111 25.77 -20.97 -26.32
CA LEU A 111 26.69 -20.90 -27.46
C LEU A 111 28.16 -21.09 -27.03
N PHE A 112 28.51 -20.70 -25.82
CA PHE A 112 29.88 -20.85 -25.28
C PHE A 112 30.11 -22.23 -24.66
N GLU A 113 29.08 -22.81 -24.05
CA GLU A 113 29.12 -24.13 -23.42
C GLU A 113 28.10 -25.08 -24.07
N GLN A 114 28.60 -25.96 -24.93
CA GLN A 114 27.79 -26.94 -25.68
C GLN A 114 27.06 -27.96 -24.79
N ASN A 115 27.52 -28.17 -23.55
CA ASN A 115 26.96 -29.16 -22.64
C ASN A 115 25.80 -28.63 -21.78
N TRP A 116 25.46 -27.35 -21.92
CA TRP A 116 24.40 -26.74 -21.12
C TRP A 116 23.04 -26.85 -21.79
N THR A 117 21.99 -26.89 -20.97
CA THR A 117 20.63 -26.68 -21.43
C THR A 117 20.23 -25.22 -21.21
N LEU A 118 19.20 -24.75 -21.91
CA LEU A 118 18.65 -23.42 -21.70
C LEU A 118 18.23 -23.17 -20.24
N ILE A 119 17.78 -24.22 -19.53
CA ILE A 119 17.39 -24.11 -18.12
C ILE A 119 18.63 -23.85 -17.24
N HIS A 120 19.74 -24.55 -17.48
CA HIS A 120 21.00 -24.30 -16.76
C HIS A 120 21.52 -22.88 -17.01
N GLY A 121 21.46 -22.39 -18.26
CA GLY A 121 21.89 -21.03 -18.58
C GLY A 121 20.99 -19.94 -17.96
N ILE A 122 19.67 -20.16 -17.87
CA ILE A 122 18.74 -19.22 -17.20
C ILE A 122 19.03 -19.21 -15.70
N PHE A 123 19.22 -20.38 -15.10
CA PHE A 123 19.55 -20.52 -13.69
C PHE A 123 20.88 -19.85 -13.35
N PHE A 124 21.92 -20.06 -14.18
CA PHE A 124 23.21 -19.42 -14.03
C PHE A 124 23.12 -17.90 -14.16
N SER A 125 22.45 -17.39 -15.21
CA SER A 125 22.29 -15.96 -15.44
C SER A 125 21.54 -15.28 -14.29
N PHE A 126 20.42 -15.85 -13.84
CA PHE A 126 19.64 -15.30 -12.74
C PHE A 126 20.44 -15.24 -11.44
N ASN A 127 21.12 -16.33 -11.05
CA ASN A 127 21.93 -16.36 -9.81
C ASN A 127 23.13 -15.41 -9.88
N THR A 128 23.68 -15.18 -11.07
CA THR A 128 24.80 -14.27 -11.30
C THR A 128 24.36 -12.81 -11.14
N ILE A 129 23.27 -12.39 -11.80
CA ILE A 129 22.80 -11.00 -11.71
C ILE A 129 22.22 -10.65 -10.35
N THR A 130 21.58 -11.62 -9.67
CA THR A 130 21.03 -11.43 -8.32
C THR A 130 22.09 -11.49 -7.24
N THR A 131 23.34 -11.80 -7.60
CA THR A 131 24.47 -11.94 -6.69
C THR A 131 24.26 -12.99 -5.58
N ILE A 132 23.35 -13.95 -5.80
CA ILE A 132 23.17 -15.09 -4.88
C ILE A 132 24.40 -16.00 -4.96
N GLY A 133 24.91 -16.24 -6.17
CA GLY A 133 26.21 -16.87 -6.37
C GLY A 133 26.33 -18.29 -5.81
N LEU A 134 25.31 -19.14 -5.97
CA LEU A 134 25.29 -20.51 -5.43
C LEU A 134 26.48 -21.38 -5.87
N GLY A 135 27.10 -21.10 -7.02
CA GLY A 135 28.28 -21.81 -7.52
C GLY A 135 28.06 -23.26 -7.97
N SER A 136 26.82 -23.75 -7.96
CA SER A 136 26.47 -25.11 -8.41
C SER A 136 26.57 -25.30 -9.92
N VAL A 137 26.42 -24.22 -10.69
CA VAL A 137 26.65 -24.15 -12.13
C VAL A 137 27.67 -23.03 -12.36
N ARG A 138 28.75 -23.33 -13.08
CA ARG A 138 29.85 -22.40 -13.37
C ARG A 138 30.40 -22.68 -14.76
N LEU A 139 30.87 -21.63 -15.43
CA LEU A 139 31.61 -21.81 -16.67
C LEU A 139 32.97 -22.46 -16.35
N ASP A 140 33.33 -23.51 -17.09
CA ASP A 140 34.61 -24.23 -16.89
C ASP A 140 35.77 -23.57 -17.67
N SER A 141 35.47 -22.71 -18.65
CA SER A 141 36.47 -22.00 -19.46
C SER A 141 36.73 -20.57 -18.95
N ASP A 142 37.98 -20.30 -18.58
CA ASP A 142 38.44 -18.98 -18.14
C ASP A 142 38.32 -17.89 -19.21
N THR A 143 38.27 -18.29 -20.49
CA THR A 143 38.17 -17.38 -21.64
C THR A 143 36.92 -16.52 -21.59
N TYR A 144 35.85 -16.99 -20.96
CA TYR A 144 34.55 -16.33 -20.94
C TYR A 144 34.29 -15.49 -19.68
N ILE A 145 35.24 -15.41 -18.74
CA ILE A 145 35.08 -14.64 -17.49
C ILE A 145 34.79 -13.15 -17.76
N ILE A 146 35.45 -12.56 -18.76
CA ILE A 146 35.23 -11.14 -19.13
C ILE A 146 33.77 -10.92 -19.58
N PHE A 147 33.18 -11.88 -20.30
CA PHE A 147 31.77 -11.81 -20.71
C PHE A 147 30.82 -11.90 -19.52
N ILE A 148 31.14 -12.75 -18.53
CA ILE A 148 30.37 -12.83 -17.26
C ILE A 148 30.44 -11.50 -16.52
N LEU A 149 31.61 -10.85 -16.47
CA LEU A 149 31.77 -9.55 -15.82
C LEU A 149 30.94 -8.46 -16.52
N ILE A 150 30.96 -8.40 -17.85
CA ILE A 150 30.15 -7.45 -18.63
C ILE A 150 28.65 -7.74 -18.41
N HIS A 151 28.26 -9.02 -18.45
CA HIS A 151 26.89 -9.45 -18.16
C HIS A 151 26.45 -9.04 -16.75
N ASN A 152 27.35 -9.11 -15.77
CA ASN A 152 27.08 -8.72 -14.39
C ASN A 152 26.87 -7.21 -14.28
N VAL A 153 27.69 -6.38 -14.93
CA VAL A 153 27.51 -4.91 -14.94
C VAL A 153 26.14 -4.52 -15.53
N ILE A 154 25.77 -5.10 -16.67
CA ILE A 154 24.48 -4.82 -17.31
C ILE A 154 23.32 -5.33 -16.44
N GLY A 155 23.44 -6.56 -15.93
CA GLY A 155 22.44 -7.21 -15.08
C GLY A 155 22.21 -6.46 -13.76
N LEU A 156 23.27 -6.02 -13.10
CA LEU A 156 23.21 -5.20 -11.89
C LEU A 156 22.54 -3.85 -12.14
N THR A 157 22.77 -3.24 -13.30
CA THR A 157 22.07 -2.00 -13.68
C THR A 157 20.56 -2.20 -13.76
N LEU A 158 20.15 -3.26 -14.46
CA LEU A 158 18.73 -3.63 -14.60
C LEU A 158 18.09 -3.98 -13.26
N LEU A 159 18.80 -4.76 -12.44
CA LEU A 159 18.33 -5.15 -11.12
C LEU A 159 18.21 -3.95 -10.18
N THR A 160 19.18 -3.02 -10.20
CA THR A 160 19.15 -1.78 -9.41
C THR A 160 17.94 -0.93 -9.77
N MET A 161 17.60 -0.82 -11.05
CA MET A 161 16.39 -0.12 -11.50
C MET A 161 15.12 -0.80 -11.01
N CYS A 162 15.07 -2.12 -11.05
CA CYS A 162 13.94 -2.89 -10.54
C CYS A 162 13.76 -2.67 -9.02
N VAL A 163 14.84 -2.72 -8.25
CA VAL A 163 14.82 -2.49 -6.80
C VAL A 163 14.40 -1.06 -6.47
N ASN A 164 14.90 -0.06 -7.19
CA ASN A 164 14.49 1.34 -7.00
C ASN A 164 12.99 1.52 -7.21
N PHE A 165 12.44 0.89 -8.26
CA PHE A 165 11.02 0.95 -8.55
C PHE A 165 10.18 0.20 -7.51
N ALA A 166 10.60 -1.00 -7.12
CA ALA A 166 9.98 -1.76 -6.03
C ALA A 166 10.02 -0.97 -4.71
N GLY A 167 11.10 -0.23 -4.45
CA GLY A 167 11.25 0.64 -3.28
C GLY A 167 10.21 1.77 -3.24
N VAL A 168 9.86 2.38 -4.38
CA VAL A 168 8.77 3.38 -4.45
C VAL A 168 7.43 2.75 -4.10
N TYR A 169 7.16 1.55 -4.62
CA TYR A 169 5.95 0.80 -4.30
C TYR A 169 5.88 0.42 -2.82
N LEU A 170 6.98 -0.10 -2.25
CA LEU A 170 7.08 -0.45 -0.84
C LEU A 170 6.88 0.77 0.07
N ARG A 171 7.44 1.94 -0.28
CA ARG A 171 7.18 3.20 0.46
C ARG A 171 5.70 3.55 0.46
N MET A 172 5.02 3.47 -0.69
CA MET A 172 3.58 3.72 -0.75
C MET A 172 2.77 2.72 0.07
N LEU A 173 3.20 1.46 0.10
CA LEU A 173 2.58 0.41 0.91
C LEU A 173 2.79 0.67 2.40
N PHE A 174 4.00 1.05 2.81
CA PHE A 174 4.34 1.40 4.18
C PHE A 174 3.52 2.60 4.67
N ILE A 175 3.38 3.65 3.86
CA ILE A 175 2.53 4.81 4.18
C ILE A 175 1.06 4.39 4.36
N LYS A 176 0.56 3.47 3.51
CA LYS A 176 -0.80 2.93 3.63
C LYS A 176 -0.98 2.17 4.93
N LEU A 177 -0.01 1.30 5.25
CA LEU A 177 -0.01 0.48 6.45
C LEU A 177 0.02 1.37 7.70
N HIS A 178 0.88 2.38 7.71
CA HIS A 178 0.97 3.35 8.79
C HIS A 178 -0.31 4.18 8.95
N TYR A 179 -0.91 4.66 7.85
CA TYR A 179 -2.19 5.38 7.89
C TYR A 179 -3.32 4.51 8.45
N PHE A 180 -3.38 3.24 8.02
CA PHE A 180 -4.35 2.28 8.52
C PHE A 180 -4.12 1.97 10.02
N GLY A 181 -2.86 1.82 10.43
CA GLY A 181 -2.48 1.65 11.83
C GLY A 181 -2.90 2.83 12.70
N ARG A 182 -2.77 4.07 12.20
CA ARG A 182 -3.25 5.28 12.90
C ARG A 182 -4.76 5.23 13.10
N LYS A 183 -5.53 4.89 12.06
CA LYS A 183 -6.99 4.79 12.16
C LYS A 183 -7.45 3.72 13.17
N ILE A 184 -6.73 2.59 13.25
CA ILE A 184 -6.99 1.56 14.26
C ILE A 184 -6.71 2.09 15.67
N ARG A 185 -5.60 2.81 15.84
CA ARG A 185 -5.24 3.41 17.13
C ARG A 185 -6.26 4.43 17.59
N ASP A 186 -6.71 5.33 16.71
CA ASP A 186 -7.68 6.37 17.06
C ASP A 186 -9.05 5.75 17.42
N PHE A 187 -9.47 4.69 16.72
CA PHE A 187 -10.67 3.92 17.07
C PHE A 187 -10.54 3.25 18.44
N ARG A 188 -9.35 2.70 18.76
CA ARG A 188 -9.09 2.09 20.07
C ARG A 188 -9.14 3.13 21.20
N ILE A 189 -8.51 4.28 21.01
CA ILE A 189 -8.56 5.38 21.97
C ILE A 189 -9.99 5.86 22.17
N ALA A 190 -10.77 6.00 21.09
CA ALA A 190 -12.18 6.38 21.18
C ALA A 190 -13.00 5.38 22.01
N ILE A 191 -12.81 4.07 21.81
CA ILE A 191 -13.46 3.03 22.64
C ILE A 191 -13.02 3.11 24.10
N ASP A 192 -11.72 3.29 24.35
CA ASP A 192 -11.17 3.34 25.71
C ASP A 192 -11.63 4.62 26.45
N SER A 193 -11.99 5.69 25.74
CA SER A 193 -12.52 6.95 26.30
C SER A 193 -14.04 6.98 26.51
N MET A 194 -14.78 5.96 26.03
CA MET A 194 -16.23 5.88 26.21
C MET A 194 -16.59 5.51 27.65
N SER A 195 -17.76 5.97 28.14
CA SER A 195 -18.29 5.51 29.43
C SER A 195 -18.46 3.99 29.41
N ALA A 196 -18.35 3.36 30.59
CA ALA A 196 -18.42 1.90 30.73
C ALA A 196 -19.68 1.31 30.06
N GLU A 197 -20.83 1.97 30.21
CA GLU A 197 -22.11 1.59 29.61
C GLU A 197 -22.08 1.63 28.07
N MET A 198 -21.50 2.69 27.48
CA MET A 198 -21.36 2.82 26.03
C MET A 198 -20.37 1.80 25.45
N ALA A 199 -19.29 1.51 26.17
CA ALA A 199 -18.32 0.50 25.76
C ALA A 199 -18.94 -0.90 25.75
N GLU A 200 -19.82 -1.22 26.70
CA GLU A 200 -20.58 -2.48 26.71
C GLU A 200 -21.58 -2.57 25.56
N ALA A 201 -22.34 -1.51 25.30
CA ALA A 201 -23.25 -1.44 24.16
C ALA A 201 -22.52 -1.64 22.82
N VAL A 202 -21.36 -1.01 22.63
CA VAL A 202 -20.53 -1.18 21.42
C VAL A 202 -20.01 -2.62 21.28
N ARG A 203 -19.59 -3.27 22.37
CA ARG A 203 -19.17 -4.69 22.34
C ARG A 203 -20.33 -5.61 21.96
N VAL A 204 -21.54 -5.33 22.41
CA VAL A 204 -22.76 -6.06 22.04
C VAL A 204 -23.07 -5.89 20.55
N VAL A 205 -23.00 -4.67 20.04
CA VAL A 205 -23.18 -4.38 18.60
C VAL A 205 -22.12 -5.08 17.74
N ILE A 206 -20.86 -5.14 18.17
CA ILE A 206 -19.80 -5.88 17.47
C ILE A 206 -20.11 -7.39 17.44
N LYS A 207 -20.58 -7.97 18.55
CA LYS A 207 -21.00 -9.39 18.59
C LYS A 207 -22.17 -9.65 17.65
N LEU A 208 -23.17 -8.77 17.63
CA LEU A 208 -24.31 -8.81 16.71
C LEU A 208 -23.90 -8.74 15.24
N MET A 209 -23.02 -7.80 14.89
CA MET A 209 -22.49 -7.66 13.54
C MET A 209 -21.73 -8.91 13.10
N LYS A 210 -20.99 -9.55 14.02
CA LYS A 210 -20.25 -10.78 13.76
C LYS A 210 -21.19 -11.96 13.52
N ILE A 211 -22.27 -12.08 14.30
CA ILE A 211 -23.32 -13.10 14.10
C ILE A 211 -24.01 -12.88 12.76
N LYS A 212 -24.42 -11.64 12.46
CA LYS A 212 -25.05 -11.28 11.18
C LYS A 212 -24.14 -11.56 9.98
N ALA A 213 -22.85 -11.28 10.08
CA ALA A 213 -21.87 -11.57 9.03
C ALA A 213 -21.64 -13.07 8.81
N THR A 214 -21.91 -13.90 9.83
CA THR A 214 -21.71 -15.36 9.77
C THR A 214 -22.96 -16.10 9.33
N LYS A 215 -24.16 -15.66 9.75
CA LYS A 215 -25.45 -16.32 9.44
C LYS A 215 -26.28 -15.64 8.32
N GLY A 216 -25.95 -14.42 7.92
CA GLY A 216 -26.64 -13.68 6.85
C GLY A 216 -28.02 -13.11 7.20
N VAL A 217 -28.79 -13.75 8.09
CA VAL A 217 -30.10 -13.29 8.58
C VAL A 217 -30.07 -13.26 10.12
N VAL A 218 -30.50 -12.15 10.71
CA VAL A 218 -30.62 -12.01 12.17
C VAL A 218 -31.99 -12.53 12.58
N THR A 219 -32.03 -13.66 13.31
CA THR A 219 -33.29 -14.22 13.84
C THR A 219 -33.67 -13.56 15.17
N LEU A 220 -34.96 -13.53 15.49
CA LEU A 220 -35.52 -12.91 16.70
C LEU A 220 -34.95 -13.54 18.00
N GLU A 221 -34.60 -14.82 17.94
CA GLU A 221 -33.96 -15.58 19.01
C GLU A 221 -32.55 -15.05 19.34
N ASP A 222 -31.75 -14.72 18.32
CA ASP A 222 -30.42 -14.13 18.52
C ASP A 222 -30.52 -12.73 19.18
N ILE A 223 -31.62 -12.00 18.95
CA ILE A 223 -31.92 -10.70 19.57
C ILE A 223 -32.37 -10.87 21.03
N GLN A 224 -33.25 -11.84 21.31
CA GLN A 224 -33.69 -12.14 22.69
C GLN A 224 -32.54 -12.62 23.56
N GLN A 225 -31.67 -13.48 23.03
CA GLN A 225 -30.51 -14.01 23.77
C GLN A 225 -29.50 -12.91 24.14
N LEU A 226 -29.42 -11.84 23.33
CA LEU A 226 -28.58 -10.68 23.62
C LEU A 226 -29.25 -9.68 24.56
N LEU A 227 -30.56 -9.50 24.47
CA LEU A 227 -31.32 -8.69 25.41
C LEU A 227 -31.23 -9.28 26.83
N ASP A 228 -31.33 -10.61 26.96
CA ASP A 228 -31.17 -11.32 28.23
C ASP A 228 -29.72 -11.31 28.75
N SER A 229 -28.73 -11.26 27.86
CA SER A 229 -27.32 -11.06 28.25
C SER A 229 -27.04 -9.66 28.80
N VAL A 230 -27.83 -8.65 28.42
CA VAL A 230 -27.69 -7.26 28.90
C VAL A 230 -28.59 -7.00 30.12
N ARG A 231 -29.74 -7.70 30.21
CA ARG A 231 -30.71 -7.56 31.32
C ARG A 231 -30.19 -8.09 32.66
N ASN A 232 -29.23 -9.01 32.65
CA ASN A 232 -28.64 -9.61 33.86
C ASN A 232 -27.44 -8.85 34.44
N ILE A 233 -27.19 -7.61 33.99
CA ILE A 233 -26.21 -6.73 34.65
C ILE A 233 -26.88 -6.19 35.92
N PRO A 234 -26.40 -6.53 37.13
CA PRO A 234 -26.99 -6.00 38.36
C PRO A 234 -26.64 -4.52 38.44
N VAL A 235 -27.53 -3.66 37.95
CA VAL A 235 -27.52 -2.24 38.26
C VAL A 235 -27.93 -2.13 39.72
N THR A 236 -26.95 -2.14 40.62
CA THR A 236 -27.22 -1.69 41.99
C THR A 236 -27.58 -0.21 41.88
N PRO A 237 -28.78 0.21 42.32
CA PRO A 237 -29.12 1.62 42.31
C PRO A 237 -28.18 2.30 43.31
N THR A 238 -27.22 3.06 42.81
CA THR A 238 -26.42 3.96 43.63
C THR A 238 -27.37 5.03 44.16
N LYS A 239 -27.94 4.80 45.35
CA LYS A 239 -28.53 5.88 46.14
C LYS A 239 -27.43 6.93 46.34
N PRO A 240 -27.66 8.21 45.99
CA PRO A 240 -26.75 9.26 46.39
C PRO A 240 -26.56 9.19 47.90
N TYR A 241 -25.31 9.24 48.37
CA TYR A 241 -25.03 9.35 49.79
C TYR A 241 -25.55 10.72 50.26
N ILE A 242 -26.63 10.71 51.04
CA ILE A 242 -27.19 11.90 51.70
C ILE A 242 -26.59 11.92 53.10
N PRO A 243 -25.62 12.81 53.40
CA PRO A 243 -25.13 12.97 54.76
C PRO A 243 -26.26 13.46 55.67
N GLU A 244 -26.28 13.01 56.93
CA GLU A 244 -27.37 13.28 57.90
C GLU A 244 -27.56 14.79 58.21
N ASP A 245 -26.61 15.64 57.81
CA ASP A 245 -26.58 17.08 58.09
C ASP A 245 -27.13 17.99 56.97
N VAL A 246 -27.84 17.45 55.96
CA VAL A 246 -28.43 18.25 54.87
C VAL A 246 -29.40 19.35 55.38
N ALA A 247 -29.93 19.23 56.59
CA ALA A 247 -30.76 20.25 57.22
C ALA A 247 -30.02 21.55 57.63
N ILE A 248 -28.68 21.58 57.55
CA ILE A 248 -27.86 22.75 57.97
C ILE A 248 -27.71 23.79 56.84
N ILE A 249 -28.11 23.50 55.60
CA ILE A 249 -27.91 24.40 54.46
C ILE A 249 -29.17 25.27 54.25
N PRO A 250 -29.15 26.57 54.60
CA PRO A 250 -30.36 27.39 54.70
C PRO A 250 -30.87 27.96 53.36
N TYR A 251 -30.63 27.27 52.24
CA TYR A 251 -30.93 27.80 50.90
C TYR A 251 -31.52 26.78 49.90
N ALA A 252 -31.98 25.61 50.35
CA ALA A 252 -32.46 24.58 49.43
C ALA A 252 -33.97 24.64 49.11
N ASP A 253 -34.73 25.58 49.68
CA ASP A 253 -36.20 25.57 49.59
C ASP A 253 -36.78 26.93 49.19
N ASP A 254 -36.36 27.45 48.04
CA ASP A 254 -37.02 28.59 47.39
C ASP A 254 -36.97 28.38 45.87
N THR A 255 -37.94 27.65 45.32
CA THR A 255 -38.59 27.98 44.04
C THR A 255 -39.50 26.82 43.62
N TYR A 256 -40.75 26.76 44.10
CA TYR A 256 -41.90 26.27 43.33
C TYR A 256 -43.22 26.77 43.94
N GLN A 257 -43.49 28.08 43.84
CA GLN A 257 -44.86 28.61 43.72
C GLN A 257 -44.83 29.88 42.85
N LEU A 258 -45.85 30.01 41.99
CA LEU A 258 -46.18 31.13 41.07
C LEU A 258 -45.71 30.99 39.60
N LEU A 259 -46.39 30.12 38.85
CA LEU A 259 -47.40 30.49 37.82
C LEU A 259 -47.95 29.23 37.13
#